data_AF-A0A935FEB5-F1
#
_entry.id   AF-A0A935FEB5-F1
#
_cell.length_a   1.000
_cell.length_b   1.000
_cell.length_c   1.000
_cell.angle_alpha   90.00
_cell.angle_beta   90.00
_cell.angle_gamma   90.00
#
_symmetry.space_group_name_H-M   'P 1'
#
loop_
_entity.id
_entity.type
_entity.pdbx_description
1 polymer ?
#
loop_
_entity_poly.entity_id
_entity_poly.type
_entity_poly.pdbx_seq_one_letter_code
_entity_poly.pdbx_strand_id
1 'polypeptide(L)'
;MLTDRTDALIESMWLLLVGMGGVFAALLLFAGLFATLSALDRRLTRWRARRAAEPAAAANPGAQLGGDEPREAEELVAVLAAAASVALRRRVRVRTVQRLAPGTGNPWATAGRLTIMASHAMDRRKG
;
A
#
# COMPACT_ATOMS: atom_id res chain seq x y z
N MET A 1 -22.58 -53.62 16.91
CA MET A 1 -21.13 -53.72 16.61
C MET A 1 -20.75 -53.24 15.21
N LEU A 2 -21.28 -53.78 14.10
CA LEU A 2 -20.99 -53.20 12.76
C LEU A 2 -21.67 -51.84 12.55
N THR A 3 -22.90 -51.67 13.04
CA THR A 3 -23.67 -50.41 12.98
C THR A 3 -23.02 -49.28 13.76
N ASP A 4 -22.51 -49.54 14.97
CA ASP A 4 -21.84 -48.50 15.79
C ASP A 4 -20.60 -47.91 15.10
N ARG A 5 -19.87 -48.72 14.33
CA ARG A 5 -18.70 -48.24 13.57
C ARG A 5 -19.09 -47.39 12.37
N THR A 6 -20.17 -47.75 11.68
CA THR A 6 -20.66 -46.95 10.53
C THR A 6 -21.23 -45.62 11.00
N ASP A 7 -21.90 -45.58 12.15
CA ASP A 7 -22.47 -44.36 12.71
C ASP A 7 -21.36 -43.37 13.11
N ALA A 8 -20.29 -43.85 13.75
CA ALA A 8 -19.13 -43.02 14.08
C ALA A 8 -18.38 -42.47 12.84
N LEU A 9 -18.31 -43.25 11.76
CA LEU A 9 -17.72 -42.80 10.49
C LEU A 9 -18.59 -41.72 9.83
N ILE A 10 -19.91 -41.87 9.86
CA ILE A 10 -20.84 -40.87 9.31
C ILE A 10 -20.78 -39.58 10.13
N GLU A 11 -20.75 -39.68 11.45
CA GLU A 11 -20.68 -38.52 12.35
C GLU A 11 -19.37 -37.74 12.18
N SER A 12 -18.23 -38.43 12.10
CA SER A 12 -16.94 -37.78 11.83
C SER A 12 -16.85 -37.15 10.44
N MET A 13 -17.48 -37.77 9.43
CA MET A 13 -17.59 -37.18 8.08
C MET A 13 -18.40 -35.88 8.10
N TRP A 14 -19.51 -35.83 8.85
CA TRP A 14 -20.29 -34.61 9.05
C TRP A 14 -19.51 -33.52 9.77
N LEU A 15 -18.80 -33.87 10.85
CA LEU A 15 -17.97 -32.92 11.59
C LEU A 15 -16.87 -32.33 10.70
N LEU A 16 -16.23 -33.14 9.86
CA LEU A 16 -15.22 -32.68 8.92
C LEU A 16 -15.83 -31.75 7.86
N LEU A 17 -16.98 -32.13 7.29
CA LEU A 17 -17.64 -31.33 6.25
C LEU A 17 -18.10 -29.98 6.80
N VAL A 18 -18.71 -29.96 7.98
CA VAL A 18 -19.18 -28.74 8.64
C VAL A 18 -18.01 -27.87 9.09
N GLY A 19 -16.98 -28.48 9.68
CA GLY A 19 -15.77 -27.77 10.11
C GLY A 19 -15.05 -27.12 8.93
N MET A 20 -14.78 -27.89 7.87
CA MET A 20 -14.12 -27.38 6.67
C MET A 20 -14.99 -26.33 5.96
N GLY A 21 -16.29 -26.59 5.83
CA GLY A 21 -17.25 -25.66 5.26
C GLY A 21 -17.30 -24.33 6.00
N GLY A 22 -17.29 -24.36 7.33
CA GLY A 22 -17.23 -23.16 8.17
C GLY A 22 -15.96 -22.34 7.96
N VAL A 23 -14.80 -22.99 7.90
CA VAL A 23 -13.52 -22.32 7.63
C VAL A 23 -13.52 -21.66 6.26
N PHE A 24 -13.96 -22.38 5.22
CA PHE A 24 -14.07 -21.81 3.87
C PHE A 24 -15.06 -20.65 3.81
N ALA A 25 -16.21 -20.76 4.45
CA ALA A 25 -17.19 -19.68 4.52
C ALA A 25 -16.63 -18.42 5.22
N ALA A 26 -15.91 -18.60 6.33
CA ALA A 26 -15.25 -17.49 7.03
C ALA A 26 -14.17 -16.83 6.15
N LEU A 27 -13.33 -17.61 5.49
CA LEU A 27 -12.29 -17.09 4.58
C LEU A 27 -12.90 -16.33 3.40
N LEU A 28 -13.96 -16.87 2.78
CA LEU A 28 -14.67 -16.18 1.69
C LEU A 28 -15.32 -14.88 2.16
N LEU A 29 -15.88 -14.86 3.37
CA LEU A 29 -16.45 -13.65 3.95
C LEU A 29 -15.38 -12.57 4.15
N PHE A 30 -14.23 -12.92 4.73
CA PHE A 30 -13.12 -11.97 4.88
C PHE A 30 -12.54 -11.53 3.54
N ALA A 31 -12.35 -12.44 2.59
CA ALA A 31 -11.88 -12.11 1.25
C ALA A 31 -12.83 -11.15 0.55
N GLY A 32 -14.14 -11.38 0.64
CA GLY A 32 -15.17 -10.49 0.12
C GLY A 32 -15.17 -9.13 0.81
N LEU A 33 -14.99 -9.09 2.13
CA LEU A 33 -14.87 -7.84 2.89
C LEU A 33 -13.65 -7.02 2.43
N PHE A 34 -12.48 -7.63 2.30
CA PHE A 34 -11.30 -6.93 1.79
C PHE A 34 -11.45 -6.49 0.33
N ALA A 35 -12.10 -7.30 -0.51
CA ALA A 35 -12.38 -6.95 -1.90
C ALA A 35 -13.34 -5.75 -2.00
N THR A 36 -14.38 -5.71 -1.17
CA THR A 36 -15.34 -4.59 -1.15
C THR A 36 -14.71 -3.31 -0.60
N LEU A 37 -13.95 -3.39 0.48
CA LEU A 37 -13.23 -2.25 1.04
C LEU A 37 -12.20 -1.69 0.03
N SER A 38 -11.42 -2.56 -0.62
CA SER A 38 -10.45 -2.12 -1.63
C SER A 38 -11.10 -1.56 -2.90
N ALA A 39 -12.25 -2.10 -3.31
CA ALA A 39 -13.03 -1.54 -4.41
C ALA A 39 -13.62 -0.16 -4.06
N LEU A 40 -14.09 0.00 -2.81
CA LEU A 40 -14.64 1.27 -2.32
C LEU A 40 -13.55 2.33 -2.19
N ASP A 41 -12.38 1.96 -1.66
CA ASP A 41 -11.24 2.87 -1.58
C ASP A 41 -10.81 3.33 -2.98
N ARG A 42 -10.63 2.41 -3.93
CA ARG A 42 -10.37 2.75 -5.35
C ARG A 42 -11.43 3.68 -5.94
N ARG A 43 -12.71 3.45 -5.62
CA ARG A 43 -13.82 4.29 -6.10
C ARG A 43 -13.78 5.68 -5.47
N LEU A 44 -13.45 5.77 -4.19
CA LEU A 44 -13.31 7.03 -3.46
C LEU A 44 -12.10 7.83 -3.93
N THR A 45 -10.96 7.19 -4.18
CA THR A 45 -9.78 7.83 -4.80
C THR A 45 -10.13 8.41 -6.18
N ARG A 46 -10.85 7.65 -7.02
CA ARG A 46 -11.29 8.13 -8.34
C ARG A 46 -12.28 9.29 -8.23
N TRP A 47 -13.19 9.26 -7.27
CA TRP A 47 -14.15 10.35 -7.03
C TRP A 47 -13.47 11.62 -6.51
N ARG A 48 -12.49 11.49 -5.61
CA ARG A 48 -11.66 12.62 -5.17
C ARG A 48 -10.82 13.19 -6.31
N ALA A 49 -10.25 12.34 -7.17
CA ALA A 49 -9.54 12.77 -8.37
C ALA A 49 -10.46 13.51 -9.37
N ARG A 50 -11.73 13.11 -9.49
CA ARG A 50 -12.72 13.80 -10.34
C ARG A 50 -13.19 15.13 -9.76
N ARG A 51 -13.43 15.22 -8.44
CA ARG A 51 -13.75 16.50 -7.79
C ARG A 51 -12.59 17.50 -7.80
N ALA A 52 -11.35 17.01 -7.71
CA ALA A 52 -10.16 17.84 -7.88
C ALA A 52 -9.94 18.30 -9.33
N ALA A 53 -10.58 17.65 -10.32
CA ALA A 53 -10.53 18.05 -11.72
C ALA A 53 -11.55 19.14 -12.09
N GLU A 54 -12.57 19.38 -11.26
CA GLU A 54 -13.68 20.29 -11.60
C GLU A 54 -13.36 21.79 -11.49
N PRO A 55 -12.38 22.28 -10.68
CA PRO A 55 -11.85 23.63 -10.88
C PRO A 55 -10.67 23.67 -11.87
N ALA A 56 -10.17 22.53 -12.35
CA ALA A 56 -8.94 22.43 -13.14
C ALA A 56 -9.16 22.45 -14.66
N ALA A 57 -10.40 22.50 -15.16
CA ALA A 57 -10.67 22.66 -16.58
C ALA A 57 -10.25 24.04 -17.13
N ALA A 58 -9.91 25.01 -16.27
CA ALA A 58 -9.48 26.35 -16.66
C ALA A 58 -8.00 26.67 -16.40
N ALA A 59 -7.21 25.80 -15.74
CA ALA A 59 -5.82 26.12 -15.45
C ALA A 59 -4.89 24.89 -15.35
N ASN A 60 -4.12 24.69 -16.42
CA ASN A 60 -2.82 24.01 -16.49
C ASN A 60 -2.72 22.51 -16.13
N PRO A 61 -2.29 21.65 -17.08
CA PRO A 61 -1.96 20.25 -16.83
C PRO A 61 -0.56 20.14 -16.20
N GLY A 62 -0.46 20.33 -14.88
CA GLY A 62 0.85 20.26 -14.19
C GLY A 62 0.85 19.96 -12.69
N ALA A 63 -0.30 19.93 -12.01
CA ALA A 63 -0.32 19.79 -10.55
C ALA A 63 -0.95 18.46 -10.11
N GLN A 64 -0.13 17.42 -9.96
CA GLN A 64 -0.45 16.28 -9.10
C GLN A 64 0.69 16.05 -8.12
N LEU A 65 0.75 16.94 -7.12
CA LEU A 65 1.44 16.70 -5.86
C LEU A 65 0.39 16.21 -4.86
N GLY A 66 0.30 14.89 -4.72
CA GLY A 66 -0.48 14.28 -3.66
C GLY A 66 0.34 14.23 -2.38
N GLY A 67 -0.15 14.93 -1.34
CA GLY A 67 0.19 14.68 0.07
C GLY A 67 1.62 15.04 0.48
N ASP A 68 1.88 16.33 0.59
CA ASP A 68 2.56 17.08 1.68
C ASP A 68 2.58 18.54 1.20
N GLU A 69 2.66 19.51 2.12
CA GLU A 69 2.61 20.96 1.86
C GLU A 69 3.19 21.34 0.48
N PRO A 70 2.43 22.05 -0.39
CA PRO A 70 2.82 22.32 -1.78
C PRO A 70 4.20 22.98 -1.91
N ARG A 71 4.65 23.66 -0.84
CA ARG A 71 5.95 24.30 -0.71
C ARG A 71 7.11 23.30 -0.63
N GLU A 72 6.98 22.23 0.14
CA GLU A 72 8.04 21.21 0.30
C GLU A 72 8.28 20.47 -1.02
N ALA A 73 7.20 20.18 -1.73
CA ALA A 73 7.27 19.54 -3.03
C ALA A 73 7.97 20.41 -4.09
N GLU A 74 7.72 21.72 -4.09
CA GLU A 74 8.39 22.66 -4.99
C GLU A 74 9.89 22.75 -4.70
N GLU A 75 10.27 22.83 -3.42
CA GLU A 75 11.67 22.82 -2.98
C GLU A 75 12.38 21.54 -3.42
N LEU A 76 11.75 20.38 -3.27
CA LEU A 76 12.32 19.10 -3.72
C LEU A 76 12.50 19.03 -5.24
N VAL A 77 11.53 19.51 -6.02
CA VAL A 77 11.64 19.56 -7.48
C VAL A 77 12.78 20.48 -7.91
N ALA A 78 12.97 21.62 -7.23
CA ALA A 78 14.08 22.54 -7.50
C ALA A 78 15.44 21.88 -7.22
N VAL A 79 15.58 21.18 -6.10
CA VAL A 79 16.80 20.43 -5.75
C VAL A 79 17.09 19.33 -6.77
N LEU A 80 16.07 18.56 -7.16
CA LEU A 80 16.20 17.51 -8.17
C LEU A 80 16.61 18.06 -9.54
N ALA A 81 16.00 19.18 -9.96
CA ALA A 81 16.34 19.84 -11.22
C ALA A 81 17.78 20.38 -11.20
N ALA A 82 18.20 21.00 -10.09
CA ALA A 82 19.57 21.48 -9.92
C ALA A 82 20.58 20.34 -9.99
N ALA A 83 20.34 19.25 -9.26
CA ALA A 83 21.18 18.06 -9.27
C ALA A 83 21.29 17.45 -10.68
N ALA A 84 20.17 17.32 -11.39
CA ALA A 84 20.15 16.80 -12.76
C ALA A 84 20.93 17.72 -13.73
N SER A 85 20.84 19.04 -13.55
CA SER A 85 21.55 20.00 -14.39
C SER A 85 23.08 19.90 -14.22
N VAL A 86 23.55 19.70 -12.99
CA VAL A 86 24.97 19.53 -12.66
C VAL A 86 25.48 18.18 -13.12
N ALA A 87 24.74 17.11 -12.86
CA ALA A 87 25.13 15.75 -13.24
C ALA A 87 25.22 15.56 -14.76
N LEU A 88 24.29 16.15 -15.51
CA LEU A 88 24.21 15.98 -16.97
C LEU A 88 24.94 17.09 -17.76
N ARG A 89 25.44 18.13 -17.09
CA ARG A 89 26.14 19.29 -17.67
C ARG A 89 25.44 19.91 -18.90
N ARG A 90 24.11 19.85 -18.94
CA ARG A 90 23.28 20.39 -20.03
C ARG A 90 22.00 20.98 -19.48
N ARG A 91 21.29 21.76 -20.29
CA ARG A 91 19.95 22.26 -19.92
C ARG A 91 18.98 21.09 -19.82
N VAL A 92 18.44 20.86 -18.61
CA VAL A 92 17.48 19.78 -18.32
C VAL A 92 16.11 20.39 -18.07
N ARG A 93 15.07 19.85 -18.72
CA ARG A 93 13.67 20.22 -18.47
C ARG A 93 12.95 19.03 -17.83
N VAL A 94 12.57 19.17 -16.57
CA VAL A 94 11.79 18.15 -15.85
C VAL A 94 10.34 18.24 -16.33
N ARG A 95 9.83 17.17 -16.97
CA ARG A 95 8.45 17.12 -17.48
C ARG A 95 7.47 16.53 -16.48
N THR A 96 7.91 15.54 -15.71
CA THR A 96 7.07 14.82 -14.77
C THR A 96 7.95 14.29 -13.64
N VAL A 97 7.53 14.51 -12.40
CA VAL A 97 8.12 13.88 -11.22
C VAL A 97 7.07 12.96 -10.64
N GLN A 98 7.31 11.67 -10.71
CA GLN A 98 6.44 10.67 -10.10
C GLN A 98 7.07 10.24 -8.79
N ARG A 99 6.41 10.50 -7.66
CA ARG A 99 6.79 9.88 -6.38
C ARG A 99 6.53 8.39 -6.55
N LEU A 100 7.61 7.61 -6.65
CA LEU A 100 7.52 6.19 -6.36
C LEU A 100 7.15 6.11 -4.88
N ALA A 101 5.85 5.97 -4.59
CA ALA A 101 5.43 5.48 -3.29
C ALA A 101 6.29 4.24 -3.01
N PRO A 102 6.84 4.05 -1.80
CA PRO A 102 7.58 2.85 -1.47
C PRO A 102 6.65 1.67 -1.73
N GLY A 103 6.80 1.07 -2.91
CA GLY A 103 5.77 0.26 -3.51
C GLY A 103 5.68 -1.02 -2.73
N THR A 104 4.61 -1.20 -1.95
CA THR A 104 4.26 -2.46 -1.27
C THR A 104 5.49 -3.25 -0.79
N GLY A 105 6.49 -2.55 -0.26
CA GLY A 105 7.61 -3.19 0.41
C GLY A 105 7.02 -3.75 1.67
N ASN A 106 7.24 -5.05 1.92
CA ASN A 106 6.73 -5.71 3.12
C ASN A 106 6.99 -4.77 4.32
N PRO A 107 5.95 -4.25 5.00
CA PRO A 107 6.14 -3.32 6.11
C PRO A 107 7.05 -3.91 7.19
N TRP A 108 7.12 -5.25 7.26
CA TRP A 108 8.09 -6.00 8.05
C TRP A 108 9.56 -5.76 7.64
N ALA A 109 9.85 -5.71 6.35
CA ALA A 109 11.20 -5.45 5.83
C ALA A 109 11.63 -4.00 6.12
N THR A 110 10.68 -3.05 6.04
CA THR A 110 10.94 -1.64 6.40
C THR A 110 11.16 -1.48 7.90
N ALA A 111 10.32 -2.10 8.73
CA ALA A 111 10.47 -2.11 10.18
C ALA A 111 11.77 -2.79 10.62
N GLY A 112 12.11 -3.95 10.04
CA GLY A 112 13.36 -4.66 10.34
C GLY A 112 14.61 -3.87 9.96
N ARG A 113 14.59 -3.17 8.82
CA ARG A 113 15.67 -2.24 8.45
C ARG A 113 15.83 -1.11 9.45
N LEU A 114 14.73 -0.50 9.89
CA LEU A 114 14.76 0.54 10.92
C LEU A 114 15.31 0.03 12.25
N THR A 115 14.95 -1.18 12.67
CA THR A 115 15.48 -1.80 13.90
C THR A 115 17.00 -2.06 13.81
N ILE A 116 17.48 -2.56 12.67
CA ILE A 116 18.93 -2.79 12.46
C ILE A 116 19.71 -1.47 12.39
N MET A 117 19.13 -0.43 11.78
CA MET A 117 19.78 0.89 11.76
C MET A 117 19.77 1.56 13.13
N ALA A 118 18.70 1.38 13.92
CA ALA A 118 18.58 1.94 15.26
C ALA A 118 19.55 1.29 16.26
N SER A 119 19.87 0.00 16.13
CA SER A 119 20.82 -0.67 17.03
C SER A 119 22.25 -0.14 16.87
N HIS A 120 22.65 0.28 15.66
CA HIS A 120 23.95 0.92 15.43
C HIS A 120 24.03 2.38 15.91
N ALA A 121 22.90 3.06 16.09
CA ALA A 121 22.88 4.44 16.58
C ALA A 121 23.09 4.53 18.10
N MET A 122 22.74 3.48 18.86
CA MET A 122 22.85 3.48 20.33
C MET A 122 24.28 3.25 20.86
N ASP A 123 25.22 2.82 20.00
CA ASP A 123 26.61 2.57 20.39
C ASP A 123 27.47 3.87 20.46
N ARG A 124 26.97 5.00 19.96
CA ARG A 124 27.67 6.30 20.02
C ARG A 124 27.38 7.15 21.25
N ARG A 125 26.53 6.71 22.18
CA ARG A 125 26.16 7.47 23.40
C ARG A 125 26.77 6.89 24.69
N LYS A 126 28.07 6.58 24.65
CA LYS A 126 28.93 6.43 25.82
C LYS A 126 30.26 7.14 25.54
N GLY A 127 30.27 8.43 25.86
CA GLY A 127 31.43 9.32 25.87
C GLY A 127 31.02 10.55 26.65
#